data_AF-A0A182S7G0-F1
#
_entry.id   AF-A0A182S7G0-F1
#
_cell.length_a   1.000
_cell.length_b   1.000
_cell.length_c   1.000
_cell.angle_alpha   90.00
_cell.angle_beta   90.00
_cell.angle_gamma   90.00
#
_symmetry.space_group_name_H-M   'P 1'
#
loop_
_entity.id
_entity.type
_entity.pdbx_description
1 polymer ?
#
loop_
_entity_poly.entity_id
_entity_poly.type
_entity_poly.pdbx_seq_one_letter_code
_entity_poly.pdbx_strand_id
1 'polypeptide(L)'
;MVSANPNVVTRSSAKQSKIRTRAQQAAIEAEKEERRVKFYGGQRTTGKGSIAEAKKQGKLRMSANGGTDERRSSDFTDVQLKDIFHNAQSVCSVERGPTGILYDERFALHRCLWDSNYPECPERYLR
;
A
#
# COMPACT_ATOMS: atom_id res chain seq x y z
N MET A 1 11.13 -12.77 -89.34
CA MET A 1 10.36 -13.66 -88.45
C MET A 1 11.13 -13.76 -87.14
N VAL A 2 10.47 -13.39 -86.04
CA VAL A 2 11.10 -12.92 -84.78
C VAL A 2 11.66 -14.08 -83.95
N SER A 3 12.92 -13.94 -83.53
CA SER A 3 13.60 -14.82 -82.56
C SER A 3 13.06 -14.53 -81.15
N ALA A 4 12.49 -15.55 -80.50
CA ALA A 4 12.00 -15.46 -79.12
C ALA A 4 13.19 -15.56 -78.16
N ASN A 5 13.40 -14.49 -77.38
CA ASN A 5 14.49 -14.31 -76.43
C ASN A 5 14.23 -15.14 -75.15
N PRO A 6 15.10 -16.11 -74.77
CA PRO A 6 14.88 -16.92 -73.59
C PRO A 6 15.30 -16.15 -72.32
N ASN A 7 14.35 -16.01 -71.40
CA ASN A 7 14.50 -15.52 -70.02
C ASN A 7 14.44 -14.01 -69.79
N VAL A 8 13.27 -13.46 -70.10
CA VAL A 8 12.65 -12.37 -69.34
C VAL A 8 12.48 -12.81 -67.87
N VAL A 9 13.31 -12.28 -66.96
CA VAL A 9 13.11 -12.47 -65.50
C VAL A 9 12.01 -11.51 -65.05
N THR A 10 10.79 -12.04 -64.93
CA THR A 10 9.67 -11.32 -64.35
C THR A 10 9.93 -11.07 -62.87
N ARG A 11 9.89 -9.80 -62.45
CA ARG A 11 9.92 -9.41 -61.04
C ARG A 11 8.60 -9.80 -60.37
N SER A 12 8.40 -11.09 -60.09
CA SER A 12 7.29 -11.52 -59.24
C SER A 12 7.71 -11.38 -57.78
N SER A 13 7.21 -10.32 -57.14
CA SER A 13 7.41 -10.06 -55.73
C SER A 13 6.64 -11.09 -54.89
N ALA A 14 7.30 -12.16 -54.46
CA ALA A 14 6.77 -13.04 -53.44
C ALA A 14 6.83 -12.35 -52.06
N LYS A 15 5.80 -11.55 -51.73
CA LYS A 15 5.58 -11.07 -50.36
C LYS A 15 5.02 -12.22 -49.52
N GLN A 16 5.90 -13.03 -48.93
CA GLN A 16 5.49 -13.93 -47.84
C GLN A 16 5.11 -13.08 -46.62
N SER A 17 3.83 -13.05 -46.27
CA SER A 17 3.31 -12.50 -45.02
C SER A 17 3.77 -13.37 -43.85
N LYS A 18 4.88 -12.99 -43.21
CA LYS A 18 5.35 -13.63 -41.98
C LYS A 18 4.53 -13.07 -40.81
N ILE A 19 3.53 -13.82 -40.35
CA ILE A 19 2.88 -13.55 -39.06
C ILE A 19 3.97 -13.78 -38.00
N ARG A 20 4.47 -12.68 -37.43
CA ARG A 20 5.51 -12.69 -36.41
C ARG A 20 4.90 -12.24 -35.10
N THR A 21 5.30 -12.90 -34.02
CA THR A 21 4.88 -12.46 -32.69
C THR A 21 5.56 -11.11 -32.37
N ARG A 22 4.92 -10.29 -31.54
CA ARG A 22 5.43 -8.97 -31.14
C ARG A 22 6.86 -9.03 -30.60
N ALA A 23 7.20 -10.09 -29.86
CA ALA A 23 8.54 -10.32 -29.33
C ALA A 23 9.57 -10.58 -30.45
N GLN A 24 9.22 -11.37 -31.46
CA GLN A 24 10.09 -11.65 -32.59
C GLN A 24 10.31 -10.39 -33.45
N GLN A 25 9.29 -9.54 -33.61
CA GLN A 25 9.42 -8.27 -34.33
C GLN A 25 10.39 -7.32 -33.60
N ALA A 26 10.26 -7.20 -32.27
CA ALA A 26 11.11 -6.34 -31.45
C ALA A 26 12.57 -6.81 -31.44
N ALA A 27 12.83 -8.12 -31.37
CA ALA A 27 14.18 -8.66 -31.44
C ALA A 27 14.87 -8.36 -32.77
N ILE A 28 14.13 -8.48 -33.89
CA ILE A 28 14.65 -8.18 -35.23
C ILE A 28 14.88 -6.67 -35.40
N GLU A 29 14.03 -5.84 -34.82
CA GLU A 29 14.18 -4.38 -34.86
C GLU A 29 15.39 -3.94 -34.03
N ALA A 30 15.59 -4.53 -32.84
CA ALA A 30 16.76 -4.29 -32.01
C ALA A 30 18.07 -4.74 -32.71
N GLU A 31 18.09 -5.92 -33.33
CA GLU A 31 19.26 -6.40 -34.07
C GLU A 31 19.60 -5.51 -35.28
N LYS A 32 18.58 -5.03 -36.00
CA LYS A 32 18.76 -4.07 -37.10
C LYS A 32 19.27 -2.72 -36.61
N GLU A 33 18.76 -2.24 -35.49
CA GLU A 33 19.20 -1.00 -34.84
C GLU A 33 20.67 -1.10 -34.42
N GLU A 34 21.06 -2.19 -33.74
CA GLU A 34 22.45 -2.46 -33.38
C GLU A 34 23.37 -2.53 -34.60
N ARG A 35 22.93 -3.19 -35.67
CA ARG A 35 23.70 -3.29 -36.92
C ARG A 35 23.84 -1.92 -37.59
N ARG A 36 22.79 -1.09 -37.55
CA ARG A 36 22.83 0.28 -38.09
C ARG A 36 23.78 1.17 -37.29
N VAL A 37 23.71 1.11 -35.95
CA VAL A 37 24.61 1.84 -35.04
C VAL A 37 26.07 1.43 -35.25
N LYS A 38 26.34 0.13 -35.46
CA LYS A 38 27.70 -0.38 -35.77
C LYS A 38 28.24 0.08 -37.12
N PHE A 39 27.38 0.21 -38.14
CA PHE A 39 27.83 0.49 -39.52
C PHE A 39 27.86 1.99 -39.87
N TYR A 40 26.94 2.79 -39.34
CA TYR A 40 26.80 4.22 -39.69
C TYR A 40 27.02 5.18 -38.50
N GLY A 41 27.28 4.66 -37.30
CA GLY A 41 27.34 5.46 -36.08
C GLY A 41 25.94 5.87 -35.60
N GLY A 42 25.70 5.84 -34.29
CA GLY A 42 24.42 6.23 -33.71
C GLY A 42 24.20 7.74 -33.77
N GLN A 43 23.15 8.17 -34.47
CA GLN A 43 22.72 9.56 -34.48
C GLN A 43 22.23 9.97 -33.09
N ARG A 44 23.09 10.65 -32.31
CA ARG A 44 22.71 11.27 -31.04
C ARG A 44 21.80 12.47 -31.33
N THR A 45 20.50 12.27 -31.30
CA THR A 45 19.57 13.39 -31.27
C THR A 45 19.68 14.06 -29.90
N THR A 46 20.26 15.25 -29.89
CA THR A 46 20.30 16.14 -28.72
C THR A 46 18.88 16.57 -28.39
N GLY A 47 18.23 15.85 -27.48
CA GLY A 47 16.87 16.22 -27.07
C GLY A 47 16.28 15.20 -26.12
N LYS A 48 16.30 15.54 -24.82
CA LYS A 48 15.41 15.04 -23.76
C LYS A 48 15.07 13.54 -23.87
N GLY A 49 15.80 12.70 -23.14
CA GLY A 49 15.48 11.27 -23.01
C GLY A 49 13.99 11.04 -22.78
N SER A 50 13.47 9.97 -23.39
CA SER A 50 12.05 9.62 -23.34
C SER A 50 11.53 9.64 -21.89
N ILE A 51 10.32 10.16 -21.67
CA ILE A 51 9.63 10.16 -20.37
C ILE A 51 9.67 8.76 -19.72
N ALA A 52 9.63 7.71 -20.52
CA ALA A 52 9.73 6.33 -20.05
C ALA A 52 11.10 6.01 -19.43
N GLU A 53 12.19 6.50 -20.02
CA GLU A 53 13.56 6.29 -19.55
C GLU A 53 13.84 7.13 -18.30
N ALA A 54 13.37 8.38 -18.26
CA ALA A 54 13.44 9.23 -17.08
C ALA A 54 12.67 8.64 -15.88
N LYS A 55 11.47 8.06 -16.11
CA LYS A 55 10.71 7.37 -15.06
C LYS A 55 11.42 6.11 -14.54
N LYS A 56 12.05 5.33 -15.43
CA LYS A 56 12.83 4.14 -15.04
C LYS A 56 14.06 4.53 -14.20
N GLN A 57 14.78 5.58 -14.61
CA GLN A 57 15.92 6.10 -13.83
C GLN A 57 15.50 6.68 -12.48
N GLY A 58 14.37 7.39 -12.41
CA GLY A 58 13.82 7.90 -11.16
C GLY A 58 13.52 6.80 -10.15
N LYS A 59 12.90 5.69 -10.59
CA LYS A 59 12.61 4.55 -9.71
C LYS A 59 13.89 3.89 -9.16
N LEU A 60 14.93 3.77 -9.98
CA LEU A 60 16.20 3.17 -9.56
C LEU A 60 16.97 4.07 -8.56
N ARG A 61 16.93 5.39 -8.74
CA ARG A 61 17.59 6.35 -7.84
C ARG A 61 16.93 6.41 -6.45
N MET A 62 15.61 6.20 -6.36
CA MET A 62 14.89 6.15 -5.08
C MET A 62 15.11 4.85 -4.29
N SER A 63 15.72 3.83 -4.90
CA SER A 63 16.07 2.57 -4.21
C SER A 63 17.55 2.47 -3.84
N ALA A 64 18.42 3.31 -4.42
CA ALA A 64 19.86 3.30 -4.16
C ALA A 64 20.30 4.26 -3.04
N ASN A 65 19.49 5.28 -2.74
CA ASN A 65 19.65 6.10 -1.54
C ASN A 65 18.75 5.59 -0.42
N GLY A 66 19.06 4.39 0.09
CA GLY A 66 18.78 4.01 1.49
C GLY A 66 19.71 4.78 2.44
N GLY A 67 19.81 6.09 2.23
CA GLY A 67 20.55 7.01 3.09
C GLY A 67 19.68 7.34 4.29
N THR A 68 20.22 7.08 5.46
CA THR A 68 19.77 7.53 6.78
C THR A 68 19.16 8.94 6.74
N ASP A 69 17.84 9.02 6.63
CA ASP A 69 17.09 10.23 6.93
C ASP A 69 16.90 10.32 8.45
N GLU A 70 18.03 10.55 9.14
CA GLU A 70 18.12 10.92 10.57
C GLU A 70 17.61 12.36 10.77
N ARG A 71 16.48 12.71 10.16
CA ARG A 71 15.76 13.98 10.35
C ARG A 71 14.24 13.79 10.37
N ARG A 72 13.77 12.59 10.66
CA ARG A 72 12.40 12.40 11.18
C ARG A 72 12.48 12.40 12.69
N SER A 73 12.24 13.59 13.26
CA SER A 73 11.83 13.86 14.64
C SER A 73 11.75 12.60 15.52
N SER A 74 12.81 12.36 16.29
CA SER A 74 12.87 11.33 17.35
C SER A 74 11.88 11.56 18.51
N ASP A 75 11.03 12.58 18.41
CA ASP A 75 10.02 12.96 19.41
C ASP A 75 8.58 12.60 18.99
N PHE A 76 8.39 11.74 17.99
CA PHE A 76 7.16 10.96 17.94
C PHE A 76 7.44 9.70 18.77
N THR A 77 7.43 9.85 20.10
CA THR A 77 7.08 8.71 20.93
C THR A 77 5.83 8.15 20.29
N ASP A 78 5.89 6.89 19.87
CA ASP A 78 4.74 6.20 19.31
C ASP A 78 3.64 6.33 20.35
N VAL A 79 2.77 7.34 20.21
CA VAL A 79 1.71 7.63 21.17
C VAL A 79 0.72 6.52 20.92
N GLN A 80 0.99 5.38 21.55
CA GLN A 80 0.18 4.20 21.45
C GLN A 80 -1.19 4.62 21.93
N LEU A 81 -2.11 4.83 20.99
CA LEU A 81 -3.47 5.25 21.23
C LEU A 81 -4.10 4.18 22.11
N LYS A 82 -4.14 4.44 23.41
CA LYS A 82 -4.69 3.52 24.39
C LYS A 82 -6.20 3.50 24.20
N ASP A 83 -6.72 2.37 23.75
CA ASP A 83 -8.16 2.16 23.72
C ASP A 83 -8.71 2.17 25.15
N ILE A 84 -9.50 3.20 25.46
CA ILE A 84 -10.14 3.38 26.77
C ILE A 84 -11.20 2.31 27.06
N PHE A 85 -11.68 1.57 26.05
CA PHE A 85 -12.69 0.53 26.19
C PHE A 85 -12.14 -0.88 26.21
N HIS A 86 -10.82 -1.06 26.08
CA HIS A 86 -10.18 -2.38 26.03
C HIS A 86 -10.63 -3.30 27.18
N ASN A 87 -10.70 -2.78 28.41
CA ASN A 87 -11.12 -3.54 29.58
C ASN A 87 -12.59 -3.94 29.56
N ALA A 88 -13.47 -3.11 28.98
CA ALA A 88 -14.88 -3.43 28.87
C ALA A 88 -15.13 -4.49 27.80
N GLN A 89 -14.42 -4.38 26.66
CA GLN A 89 -14.50 -5.34 25.56
C GLN A 89 -13.93 -6.71 25.96
N SER A 90 -12.84 -6.74 26.72
CA SER A 90 -12.22 -8.01 27.13
C SER A 90 -13.10 -8.83 28.08
N VAL A 91 -14.03 -8.20 28.79
CA VAL A 91 -14.97 -8.87 29.71
C VAL A 91 -16.37 -9.06 29.15
N CYS A 92 -16.66 -8.57 27.93
CA CYS A 92 -18.00 -8.64 27.33
C CYS A 92 -18.49 -10.09 27.12
N SER A 93 -17.58 -11.02 26.85
CA SER A 93 -17.90 -12.43 26.62
C SER A 93 -17.85 -13.30 27.88
N VAL A 94 -17.56 -12.71 29.04
CA VAL A 94 -17.45 -13.45 30.30
C VAL A 94 -18.85 -13.65 30.88
N GLU A 95 -19.23 -14.90 31.11
CA GLU A 95 -20.48 -15.22 31.81
C GLU A 95 -20.44 -14.64 33.23
N ARG A 96 -21.40 -13.77 33.53
CA ARG A 96 -21.50 -13.14 34.86
C ARG A 96 -22.31 -14.05 35.77
N GLY A 97 -21.77 -14.34 36.95
CA GLY A 97 -22.50 -15.00 38.02
C GLY A 97 -23.56 -14.10 38.67
N PRO A 98 -24.34 -14.63 39.62
CA PRO A 98 -25.30 -13.84 40.39
C PRO A 98 -24.59 -12.75 41.19
N THR A 99 -25.23 -11.58 41.30
CA THR A 99 -24.77 -10.49 42.19
C THR A 99 -25.35 -10.73 43.57
N GLY A 100 -24.50 -10.89 44.58
CA GLY A 100 -24.91 -10.97 45.97
C GLY A 100 -25.35 -9.62 46.51
N ILE A 101 -26.47 -9.60 47.22
CA ILE A 101 -26.93 -8.43 47.97
C ILE A 101 -26.83 -8.79 49.46
N LEU A 102 -26.20 -7.90 50.24
CA LEU A 102 -26.07 -8.07 51.69
C LEU A 102 -26.75 -6.87 52.38
N TYR A 103 -27.66 -7.18 53.29
CA TYR A 103 -28.33 -6.20 54.14
C TYR A 103 -28.38 -6.74 55.58
N ASP A 104 -28.17 -5.85 56.54
CA ASP A 104 -28.30 -6.10 57.97
C ASP A 104 -29.13 -4.98 58.59
N GLU A 105 -30.12 -5.35 59.42
CA GLU A 105 -30.98 -4.41 60.14
C GLU A 105 -30.19 -3.46 61.05
N ARG A 106 -28.97 -3.85 61.45
CA ARG A 106 -28.08 -3.02 62.25
C ARG A 106 -27.69 -1.72 61.54
N PHE A 107 -27.75 -1.67 60.21
CA PHE A 107 -27.51 -0.44 59.47
C PHE A 107 -28.56 0.65 59.76
N ALA A 108 -29.78 0.25 60.12
CA ALA A 108 -30.86 1.17 60.50
C ALA A 108 -30.73 1.70 61.96
N LEU A 109 -29.73 1.26 62.73
CA LEU A 109 -29.53 1.73 64.10
C LEU A 109 -28.73 3.05 64.18
N HIS A 110 -27.98 3.39 63.13
CA HIS A 110 -27.17 4.60 63.12
C HIS A 110 -28.03 5.85 62.98
N ARG A 111 -28.01 6.74 63.99
CA ARG A 111 -28.73 8.01 63.99
C ARG A 111 -27.92 9.12 64.66
N CYS A 112 -27.95 10.31 64.07
CA CYS A 112 -27.43 11.51 64.72
C CYS A 112 -28.30 11.88 65.93
N LEU A 113 -27.70 11.97 67.13
CA LEU A 113 -28.45 12.19 68.37
C LEU A 113 -28.80 13.67 68.61
N TRP A 114 -28.06 14.58 67.99
CA TRP A 114 -28.18 16.03 68.23
C TRP A 114 -28.78 16.81 67.05
N ASP A 115 -28.89 16.20 65.88
CA ASP A 115 -29.51 16.80 64.70
C ASP A 115 -30.51 15.81 64.06
N SER A 116 -31.79 16.15 64.16
CA SER A 116 -32.88 15.36 63.57
C SER A 116 -32.98 15.51 62.06
N ASN A 117 -32.36 16.52 61.46
CA ASN A 117 -32.39 16.81 60.03
C ASN A 117 -31.09 16.41 59.32
N TYR A 118 -30.24 15.61 59.97
CA TYR A 118 -29.00 15.12 59.39
C TYR A 118 -29.28 14.19 58.18
N PRO A 119 -28.58 14.37 57.04
CA PRO A 119 -28.90 13.64 55.82
C PRO A 119 -28.60 12.13 55.86
N GLU A 120 -27.67 11.67 56.71
CA GLU A 120 -27.40 10.24 56.90
C GLU A 120 -28.26 9.68 58.03
N CYS A 121 -29.47 9.25 57.68
CA CYS A 121 -30.45 8.66 58.60
C CYS A 121 -30.84 7.22 58.18
N PRO A 122 -31.39 6.41 59.10
CA PRO A 122 -31.80 5.03 58.84
C PRO A 122 -32.72 4.83 57.64
N GLU A 123 -33.59 5.81 57.37
CA GLU A 123 -34.61 5.77 56.33
C GLU A 123 -34.00 5.67 54.91
N ARG A 124 -32.70 5.93 54.75
CA ARG A 124 -31.96 5.74 53.49
C ARG A 124 -31.97 4.30 52.98
N TYR A 125 -32.10 3.32 53.87
CA TYR A 125 -32.14 1.90 53.49
C TYR A 125 -33.54 1.40 53.14
N LEU A 126 -34.59 2.17 53.47
CA LEU A 126 -36.00 1.81 53.24
C LEU A 126 -36.58 2.42 51.95
N ARG A 127 -35.83 3.28 51.27
CA ARG A 127 -36.28 4.06 50.12
C ARG A 127 -35.96 3.40 48.78
#